data_AF-A0A8H6G2P6-F1
#
_entry.id   AF-A0A8H6G2P6-F1
#
_cell.length_a   1.000
_cell.length_b   1.000
_cell.length_c   1.000
_cell.angle_alpha   90.00
_cell.angle_beta   90.00
_cell.angle_gamma   90.00
#
_symmetry.space_group_name_H-M   'P 1'
#
loop_
_entity.id
_entity.type
_entity.pdbx_description
1 polymer ?
#
loop_
_entity_poly.entity_id
_entity_poly.type
_entity_poly.pdbx_seq_one_letter_code
_entity_poly.pdbx_strand_id
1 'polypeptide(L)'
;MAAPNPEAAYPTFSALYAHILALPPPLTPPAKTTSTKLTAQISNLSLHPTLEVALHILNNDLPSAHFLVRHMQAPPAYEGMFLHGILHRIEGDYDNARAWYRNVAESEVFKEVWEGGQEEATRFIGKVEGLVKKREGNEEELERESSREIKAVVEYCRKKFGEKEMLDATQAWVKPGEDHRKMGEEMVSGGKGFRKF
;
A
#
# COMPACT_ATOMS: atom_id res chain seq x y z
N MET A 1 -28.45 4.01 -4.38
CA MET A 1 -27.25 4.69 -4.92
C MET A 1 -27.00 4.11 -6.30
N ALA A 2 -26.87 4.94 -7.35
CA ALA A 2 -26.56 4.43 -8.68
C ALA A 2 -25.17 3.78 -8.66
N ALA A 3 -25.03 2.59 -9.27
CA ALA A 3 -23.72 2.00 -9.47
C ALA A 3 -22.84 2.98 -10.26
N PRO A 4 -21.57 3.18 -9.89
CA PRO A 4 -20.70 4.10 -10.60
C PRO A 4 -20.57 3.68 -12.07
N ASN A 5 -20.58 4.65 -12.98
CA ASN A 5 -20.48 4.40 -14.41
C ASN A 5 -19.11 3.74 -14.72
N PRO A 6 -19.07 2.48 -15.20
CA PRO A 6 -17.80 1.81 -15.53
C PRO A 6 -17.06 2.48 -16.70
N GLU A 7 -17.73 3.34 -17.46
CA GLU A 7 -17.15 4.07 -18.59
C GLU A 7 -16.52 5.42 -18.22
N ALA A 8 -16.69 5.93 -17.00
CA ALA A 8 -16.15 7.24 -16.62
C ALA A 8 -14.61 7.31 -16.68
N ALA A 9 -14.09 8.44 -17.17
CA ALA A 9 -12.69 8.83 -17.05
C ALA A 9 -12.55 9.81 -15.89
N TYR A 10 -11.52 9.61 -15.05
CA TYR A 10 -11.26 10.46 -13.89
C TYR A 10 -9.97 11.25 -14.12
N PRO A 11 -10.04 12.47 -14.71
CA PRO A 11 -8.86 13.21 -15.16
C PRO A 11 -8.08 13.88 -14.03
N THR A 12 -8.53 13.77 -12.78
CA THR A 12 -7.87 14.39 -11.62
C THR A 12 -7.73 13.38 -10.50
N PHE A 13 -6.72 13.59 -9.64
CA PHE A 13 -6.55 12.83 -8.41
C PHE A 13 -7.85 12.78 -7.60
N SER A 14 -8.45 13.94 -7.32
CA SER A 14 -9.66 14.03 -6.48
C SER A 14 -10.83 13.20 -7.02
N ALA A 15 -11.08 13.25 -8.33
CA ALA A 15 -12.17 12.48 -8.94
C ALA A 15 -11.89 10.96 -8.91
N LEU A 16 -10.66 10.56 -9.23
CA LEU A 16 -10.25 9.15 -9.22
C LEU A 16 -10.26 8.58 -7.80
N TYR A 17 -9.71 9.33 -6.85
CA TYR A 17 -9.65 8.96 -5.45
C TYR A 17 -11.04 8.79 -4.86
N ALA A 18 -11.97 9.74 -5.11
CA ALA A 18 -13.35 9.61 -4.66
C ALA A 18 -14.04 8.34 -5.20
N HIS A 19 -13.78 7.99 -6.46
CA HIS A 19 -14.32 6.75 -7.04
C HIS A 19 -13.70 5.49 -6.41
N ILE A 20 -12.38 5.46 -6.25
CA ILE A 20 -11.65 4.34 -5.63
C ILE A 20 -12.12 4.14 -4.18
N LEU A 21 -12.38 5.21 -3.42
CA LEU A 21 -12.89 5.12 -2.05
C LEU A 21 -14.29 4.52 -1.92
N ALA A 22 -15.05 4.44 -3.02
CA ALA A 22 -16.34 3.76 -3.05
C ALA A 22 -16.22 2.24 -3.29
N LEU A 23 -15.02 1.73 -3.60
CA LEU A 23 -14.74 0.31 -3.73
C LEU A 23 -14.54 -0.34 -2.34
N PRO A 24 -14.73 -1.66 -2.21
CA PRO A 24 -14.40 -2.39 -0.98
C PRO A 24 -12.94 -2.14 -0.58
N PRO A 25 -12.67 -1.80 0.69
CA PRO A 25 -11.32 -1.51 1.13
C PRO A 25 -10.44 -2.76 1.08
N PRO A 26 -9.17 -2.65 0.70
CA PRO A 26 -8.27 -3.79 0.66
C PRO A 26 -7.94 -4.24 2.09
N LEU A 27 -8.20 -5.50 2.39
CA LEU A 27 -7.87 -6.13 3.68
C LEU A 27 -7.07 -7.43 3.48
N THR A 28 -7.51 -8.26 2.53
CA THR A 28 -6.93 -9.55 2.18
C THR A 28 -6.62 -9.60 0.69
N PRO A 29 -5.89 -10.61 0.19
CA PRO A 29 -5.57 -10.70 -1.23
C PRO A 29 -6.86 -10.73 -2.05
N PRO A 30 -6.95 -9.98 -3.15
CA PRO A 30 -8.17 -9.94 -3.94
C PRO A 30 -8.38 -11.29 -4.64
N ALA A 31 -9.62 -11.77 -4.67
CA ALA A 31 -9.97 -13.01 -5.37
C ALA A 31 -9.73 -12.91 -6.90
N LYS A 32 -9.76 -11.69 -7.44
CA LYS A 32 -9.43 -11.37 -8.83
C LYS A 32 -8.66 -10.06 -8.88
N THR A 33 -7.66 -9.98 -9.76
CA THR A 33 -6.99 -8.72 -10.06
C THR A 33 -7.98 -7.69 -10.62
N THR A 34 -7.79 -6.43 -10.25
CA THR A 34 -8.79 -5.37 -10.40
C THR A 34 -8.88 -4.78 -11.82
N SER A 35 -9.75 -3.77 -11.97
CA SER A 35 -9.97 -2.94 -13.14
C SER A 35 -8.67 -2.42 -13.75
N THR A 36 -8.26 -3.01 -14.87
CA THR A 36 -7.13 -2.56 -15.71
C THR A 36 -7.31 -1.12 -16.21
N LYS A 37 -8.57 -0.66 -16.33
CA LYS A 37 -8.88 0.72 -16.68
C LYS A 37 -8.50 1.69 -15.57
N LEU A 38 -8.78 1.34 -14.30
CA LEU A 38 -8.36 2.18 -13.17
C LEU A 38 -6.84 2.18 -13.04
N THR A 39 -6.18 1.04 -13.24
CA THR A 39 -4.71 0.96 -13.32
C THR A 39 -4.14 1.96 -14.33
N ALA A 40 -4.65 1.98 -15.56
CA ALA A 40 -4.19 2.92 -16.58
C ALA A 40 -4.46 4.39 -16.20
N GLN A 41 -5.62 4.68 -15.59
CA GLN A 41 -5.94 6.04 -15.15
C GLN A 41 -5.07 6.50 -13.98
N ILE A 42 -4.73 5.62 -13.04
CA ILE A 42 -3.81 5.91 -11.94
C ILE A 42 -2.45 6.33 -12.51
N SER A 43 -1.87 5.54 -13.39
CA SER A 43 -0.55 5.84 -13.96
C SER A 43 -0.56 7.07 -14.87
N ASN A 44 -1.66 7.35 -15.58
CA ASN A 44 -1.80 8.55 -16.42
C ASN A 44 -1.85 9.87 -15.63
N LEU A 45 -2.05 9.85 -14.31
CA LEU A 45 -1.96 11.05 -13.49
C LEU A 45 -0.51 11.49 -13.24
N SER A 46 0.47 10.62 -13.53
CA SER A 46 1.91 10.81 -13.28
C SER A 46 2.19 11.44 -11.92
N LEU A 47 1.60 10.90 -10.86
CA LEU A 47 1.75 11.44 -9.50
C LEU A 47 3.14 11.11 -8.93
N HIS A 48 3.46 11.68 -7.76
CA HIS A 48 4.58 11.16 -6.98
C HIS A 48 4.42 9.64 -6.78
N PRO A 49 5.46 8.80 -6.98
CA PRO A 49 5.32 7.34 -6.99
C PRO A 49 4.67 6.76 -5.74
N THR A 50 4.89 7.38 -4.57
CA THR A 50 4.24 7.00 -3.31
C THR A 50 2.71 7.15 -3.36
N LEU A 51 2.21 8.24 -3.95
CA LEU A 51 0.76 8.43 -4.12
C LEU A 51 0.20 7.42 -5.13
N GLU A 52 0.93 7.18 -6.22
CA GLU A 52 0.56 6.18 -7.22
C GLU A 52 0.45 4.77 -6.61
N VAL A 53 1.44 4.36 -5.79
CA VAL A 53 1.39 3.11 -5.02
C VAL A 53 0.12 3.01 -4.18
N ALA A 54 -0.19 4.05 -3.39
CA ALA A 54 -1.34 4.02 -2.50
C ALA A 54 -2.66 3.87 -3.28
N LEU A 55 -2.78 4.52 -4.45
CA LEU A 55 -3.92 4.35 -5.34
C LEU A 55 -3.99 2.94 -5.94
N HIS A 56 -2.86 2.35 -6.34
CA HIS A 56 -2.84 0.96 -6.80
C HIS A 56 -3.25 -0.02 -5.69
N ILE A 57 -2.79 0.18 -4.45
CA ILE A 57 -3.21 -0.62 -3.29
C ILE A 57 -4.72 -0.52 -3.07
N LEU A 58 -5.29 0.69 -3.07
CA LEU A 58 -6.74 0.88 -2.93
C LEU A 58 -7.53 0.29 -4.11
N ASN A 59 -6.94 0.31 -5.30
CA ASN A 59 -7.46 -0.40 -6.47
C ASN A 59 -7.14 -1.90 -6.43
N ASN A 60 -6.64 -2.50 -5.34
CA ASN A 60 -6.26 -3.93 -5.28
C ASN A 60 -5.31 -4.39 -6.42
N ASP A 61 -4.58 -3.45 -7.05
CA ASP A 61 -3.59 -3.70 -8.10
C ASP A 61 -2.21 -3.88 -7.49
N LEU A 62 -2.09 -4.97 -6.71
CA LEU A 62 -0.89 -5.29 -5.94
C LEU A 62 0.36 -5.42 -6.81
N PRO A 63 0.32 -6.01 -8.03
CA PRO A 63 1.50 -6.06 -8.90
C PRO A 63 2.06 -4.68 -9.26
N SER A 64 1.21 -3.71 -9.63
CA SER A 64 1.65 -2.35 -9.95
C SER A 64 2.19 -1.63 -8.70
N ALA A 65 1.51 -1.79 -7.57
CA ALA A 65 1.99 -1.27 -6.28
C ALA A 65 3.37 -1.84 -5.92
N HIS A 66 3.53 -3.16 -6.02
CA HIS A 66 4.78 -3.87 -5.74
C HIS A 66 5.92 -3.40 -6.66
N PHE A 67 5.63 -3.20 -7.96
CA PHE A 67 6.60 -2.71 -8.94
C PHE A 67 7.13 -1.32 -8.58
N LEU A 68 6.32 -0.46 -7.97
CA LEU A 68 6.72 0.88 -7.59
C LEU A 68 7.45 0.89 -6.23
N VAL A 69 6.93 0.23 -5.19
CA VAL A 69 7.56 0.26 -3.84
C VAL A 69 8.95 -0.36 -3.79
N ARG A 70 9.29 -1.30 -4.70
CA ARG A 70 10.67 -1.83 -4.81
C ARG A 70 11.72 -0.76 -5.16
N HIS A 71 11.30 0.42 -5.61
CA HIS A 71 12.17 1.56 -5.88
C HIS A 71 12.28 2.53 -4.69
N MET A 72 11.58 2.27 -3.58
CA MET A 72 11.47 3.11 -2.39
C MET A 72 11.63 2.27 -1.12
N GLN A 73 12.71 1.48 -1.04
CA GLN A 73 12.90 0.45 -0.01
C GLN A 73 13.84 0.86 1.13
N ALA A 74 14.35 2.09 1.12
CA ALA A 74 15.32 2.56 2.10
C ALA A 74 15.07 4.02 2.49
N PRO A 75 15.52 4.45 3.69
CA PRO A 75 15.50 5.85 4.07
C PRO A 75 16.20 6.74 3.03
N PRO A 76 15.68 7.93 2.73
CA PRO A 76 14.57 8.60 3.43
C PRO A 76 13.15 8.31 2.87
N ALA A 77 12.96 7.29 2.03
CA ALA A 77 11.66 6.99 1.39
C ALA A 77 10.67 6.25 2.31
N TYR A 78 10.45 6.78 3.51
CA TYR A 78 9.67 6.12 4.57
C TYR A 78 8.22 5.84 4.19
N GLU A 79 7.59 6.70 3.37
CA GLU A 79 6.22 6.50 2.92
C GLU A 79 6.11 5.29 1.97
N GLY A 80 7.09 5.13 1.07
CA GLY A 80 7.18 3.96 0.19
C GLY A 80 7.46 2.69 0.98
N MET A 81 8.37 2.75 1.95
CA MET A 81 8.66 1.64 2.87
C MET A 81 7.42 1.23 3.68
N PHE A 82 6.63 2.20 4.14
CA PHE A 82 5.42 1.92 4.90
C PHE A 82 4.33 1.28 4.02
N LEU A 83 4.13 1.81 2.81
CA LEU A 83 3.22 1.21 1.82
C LEU A 83 3.64 -0.20 1.42
N HIS A 84 4.94 -0.51 1.43
CA HIS A 84 5.44 -1.88 1.22
C HIS A 84 4.98 -2.82 2.35
N GLY A 85 5.02 -2.37 3.60
CA GLY A 85 4.47 -3.12 4.72
C GLY A 85 2.97 -3.35 4.59
N ILE A 86 2.21 -2.33 4.19
CA ILE A 86 0.76 -2.42 3.94
C ILE A 86 0.46 -3.43 2.83
N LEU A 87 1.22 -3.37 1.73
CA LEU A 87 1.12 -4.30 0.61
C LEU A 87 1.28 -5.75 1.08
N HIS A 88 2.36 -6.06 1.81
CA HIS A 88 2.58 -7.42 2.32
C HIS A 88 1.51 -7.86 3.33
N ARG A 89 0.98 -6.95 4.16
CA ARG A 89 -0.17 -7.25 5.03
C ARG A 89 -1.37 -7.71 4.21
N ILE A 90 -1.67 -7.02 3.11
CA ILE A 90 -2.78 -7.37 2.21
C ILE A 90 -2.48 -8.69 1.47
N GLU A 91 -1.24 -8.95 1.07
CA GLU A 91 -0.82 -10.22 0.44
C GLU A 91 -0.86 -11.43 1.40
N GLY A 92 -0.95 -11.19 2.71
CA GLY A 92 -0.94 -12.22 3.75
C GLY A 92 0.46 -12.60 4.24
N ASP A 93 1.49 -11.85 3.87
CA ASP A 93 2.86 -11.99 4.37
C ASP A 93 3.07 -11.12 5.62
N TYR A 94 2.50 -11.59 6.73
CA TYR A 94 2.44 -10.83 7.98
C TYR A 94 3.81 -10.63 8.65
N ASP A 95 4.75 -11.57 8.48
CA ASP A 95 6.08 -11.44 9.07
C ASP A 95 6.86 -10.32 8.39
N ASN A 96 6.80 -10.25 7.05
CA ASN A 96 7.38 -9.13 6.31
C ASN A 96 6.66 -7.81 6.59
N ALA A 97 5.34 -7.82 6.69
CA ALA A 97 4.58 -6.62 7.07
C ALA A 97 5.07 -6.06 8.43
N ARG A 98 5.26 -6.92 9.45
CA ARG A 98 5.79 -6.50 10.76
C ARG A 98 7.21 -5.97 10.68
N ALA A 99 8.06 -6.56 9.85
CA ALA A 99 9.42 -6.08 9.65
C ALA A 99 9.43 -4.67 9.05
N TRP A 100 8.63 -4.42 8.01
CA TRP A 100 8.47 -3.08 7.43
C TRP A 100 7.93 -2.06 8.42
N TYR A 101 6.87 -2.40 9.17
CA TYR A 101 6.28 -1.50 10.16
C TYR A 101 7.30 -1.11 11.24
N ARG A 102 8.13 -2.06 11.68
CA ARG A 102 9.24 -1.77 12.61
C ARG A 102 10.26 -0.82 12.01
N ASN A 103 10.63 -1.00 10.75
CA ASN A 103 11.63 -0.16 10.08
C ASN A 103 11.16 1.30 9.92
N VAL A 104 9.86 1.54 9.82
CA VAL A 104 9.28 2.88 9.65
C VAL A 104 8.69 3.46 10.94
N ALA A 105 8.72 2.74 12.06
CA ALA A 105 8.03 3.09 13.31
C ALA A 105 8.37 4.51 13.82
N GLU A 106 9.61 4.95 13.60
CA GLU A 106 10.08 6.26 14.04
C GLU A 106 9.84 7.41 13.04
N SER A 107 9.38 7.10 11.83
CA SER A 107 9.12 8.09 10.78
C SER A 107 7.88 8.94 11.07
N GLU A 108 7.85 10.15 10.52
CA GLU A 108 6.73 11.10 10.69
C GLU A 108 5.42 10.52 10.14
N VAL A 109 5.45 9.91 8.94
CA VAL A 109 4.26 9.28 8.34
C VAL A 109 3.68 8.18 9.22
N PHE A 110 4.52 7.34 9.83
CA PHE A 110 4.04 6.26 10.67
C PHE A 110 3.40 6.78 11.96
N LYS A 111 4.02 7.78 12.59
CA LYS A 111 3.51 8.42 13.80
C LYS A 111 2.19 9.18 13.56
N GLU A 112 2.03 9.82 12.40
CA GLU A 112 0.76 10.46 12.01
C GLU A 112 -0.35 9.43 11.75
N VAL A 113 0.00 8.28 11.17
CA VAL A 113 -0.98 7.23 10.83
C VAL A 113 -1.32 6.35 12.03
N TRP A 114 -0.41 6.11 12.95
CA TRP A 114 -0.62 5.27 14.14
C TRP A 114 -0.24 6.04 15.40
N GLU A 115 -1.21 6.76 15.98
CA GLU A 115 -1.01 7.53 17.21
C GLU A 115 -0.58 6.63 18.39
N GLY A 116 -1.11 5.40 18.49
CA GLY A 116 -0.67 4.38 19.45
C GLY A 116 0.65 3.69 19.07
N GLY A 117 1.31 4.14 18.00
CA GLY A 117 2.63 3.71 17.57
C GLY A 117 2.69 2.26 17.07
N GLN A 118 3.91 1.71 17.09
CA GLN A 118 4.21 0.38 16.52
C GLN A 118 3.39 -0.74 17.18
N GLU A 119 3.10 -0.63 18.47
CA GLU A 119 2.36 -1.67 19.20
C GLU A 119 0.93 -1.82 18.66
N GLU A 120 0.23 -0.70 18.46
CA GLU A 120 -1.12 -0.69 17.90
C GLU A 120 -1.15 -1.23 16.47
N ALA A 121 -0.24 -0.75 15.62
CA ALA A 121 -0.12 -1.20 14.25
C ALA A 121 0.20 -2.72 14.17
N THR A 122 1.06 -3.22 15.05
CA THR A 122 1.39 -4.66 15.14
C THR A 122 0.20 -5.48 15.62
N ARG A 123 -0.58 -4.98 16.60
CA ARG A 123 -1.83 -5.62 17.02
C ARG A 123 -2.82 -5.69 15.86
N PHE A 124 -2.94 -4.65 15.06
CA PHE A 124 -3.79 -4.65 13.88
C PHE A 124 -3.39 -5.75 12.88
N ILE A 125 -2.11 -5.85 12.51
CA ILE A 125 -1.62 -6.97 11.66
C ILE A 125 -1.98 -8.33 12.29
N GLY A 126 -1.86 -8.48 13.62
CA GLY A 126 -2.25 -9.70 14.33
C GLY A 126 -3.73 -10.04 14.23
N LYS A 127 -4.62 -9.03 14.29
CA LYS A 127 -6.06 -9.23 14.09
C LYS A 127 -6.37 -9.66 12.66
N VAL A 128 -5.74 -9.05 11.64
CA VAL A 128 -5.91 -9.46 10.23
C VAL A 128 -5.42 -10.89 10.00
N GLU A 129 -4.26 -11.22 10.54
CA GLU A 129 -3.72 -12.58 10.51
C GLU A 129 -4.65 -13.60 11.17
N GLY A 130 -5.24 -13.26 12.32
CA GLY A 130 -6.25 -14.08 13.02
C GLY A 130 -7.50 -14.29 12.18
N LEU A 131 -8.01 -13.23 11.52
CA LEU A 131 -9.15 -13.34 10.61
C LEU A 131 -8.87 -14.33 9.47
N VAL A 132 -7.69 -14.23 8.84
CA VAL A 132 -7.36 -15.06 7.67
C VAL A 132 -7.03 -16.50 8.07
N LYS A 133 -6.20 -16.71 9.09
CA LYS A 133 -5.71 -18.05 9.48
C LYS A 133 -6.66 -18.81 10.40
N LYS A 134 -7.45 -18.11 11.22
CA LYS A 134 -8.30 -18.71 12.25
C LYS A 134 -9.79 -18.39 12.11
N ARG A 135 -10.18 -17.50 11.17
CA ARG A 135 -11.55 -17.00 11.04
C ARG A 135 -12.05 -16.28 12.30
N GLU A 136 -11.13 -15.63 13.01
CA GLU A 136 -11.41 -14.90 14.25
C GLU A 136 -11.46 -13.38 13.98
N GLY A 137 -12.47 -12.70 14.51
CA GLY A 137 -12.59 -11.25 14.46
C GLY A 137 -13.72 -10.75 13.54
N ASN A 138 -13.87 -9.43 13.49
CA ASN A 138 -14.87 -8.76 12.69
C ASN A 138 -14.24 -8.22 11.40
N GLU A 139 -14.53 -8.86 10.27
CA GLU A 139 -13.99 -8.47 8.96
C GLU A 139 -14.30 -7.02 8.61
N GLU A 140 -15.54 -6.56 8.82
CA GLU A 140 -15.98 -5.20 8.53
C GLU A 140 -15.23 -4.15 9.37
N GLU A 141 -14.94 -4.46 10.64
CA GLU A 141 -14.12 -3.58 11.49
C GLU A 141 -12.68 -3.48 10.99
N LEU A 142 -12.10 -4.61 10.60
CA LEU A 142 -10.74 -4.66 10.08
C LEU A 142 -10.61 -4.02 8.71
N GLU A 143 -11.64 -4.14 7.86
CA GLU A 143 -11.77 -3.44 6.59
C GLU A 143 -11.78 -1.92 6.79
N ARG A 144 -12.56 -1.42 7.76
CA ARG A 144 -12.59 0.00 8.11
C ARG A 144 -11.22 0.48 8.61
N GLU A 145 -10.56 -0.30 9.46
CA GLU A 145 -9.24 0.05 10.00
C GLU A 145 -8.16 0.04 8.91
N SER A 146 -8.21 -0.93 7.99
CA SER A 146 -7.33 -0.97 6.81
C SER A 146 -7.56 0.24 5.90
N SER A 147 -8.83 0.58 5.66
CA SER A 147 -9.21 1.76 4.88
C SER A 147 -8.67 3.04 5.52
N ARG A 148 -8.82 3.18 6.84
CA ARG A 148 -8.33 4.33 7.62
C ARG A 148 -6.81 4.47 7.51
N GLU A 149 -6.06 3.38 7.70
CA GLU A 149 -4.60 3.39 7.59
C GLU A 149 -4.15 3.91 6.21
N ILE A 150 -4.68 3.33 5.13
CA ILE A 150 -4.28 3.70 3.77
C ILE A 150 -4.70 5.14 3.44
N LYS A 151 -5.90 5.56 3.85
CA LYS A 151 -6.37 6.94 3.70
C LYS A 151 -5.46 7.93 4.43
N ALA A 152 -5.04 7.62 5.65
CA ALA A 152 -4.15 8.48 6.41
C ALA A 152 -2.77 8.61 5.72
N VAL A 153 -2.23 7.52 5.16
CA VAL A 153 -1.00 7.58 4.35
C VAL A 153 -1.19 8.43 3.09
N VAL A 154 -2.32 8.30 2.39
CA VAL A 154 -2.64 9.13 1.22
C VAL A 154 -2.69 10.61 1.61
N GLU A 155 -3.41 10.97 2.68
CA GLU A 155 -3.52 12.35 3.13
C GLU A 155 -2.16 12.93 3.54
N TYR A 156 -1.33 12.15 4.24
CA TYR A 156 0.04 12.55 4.55
C TYR A 156 0.84 12.83 3.27
N CYS A 157 0.79 11.91 2.30
CA CYS A 157 1.51 12.05 1.04
C CYS A 157 1.00 13.24 0.22
N ARG A 158 -0.31 13.53 0.23
CA ARG A 158 -0.90 14.71 -0.41
C ARG A 158 -0.37 16.00 0.21
N LYS A 159 -0.28 16.09 1.54
CA LYS A 159 0.29 17.24 2.24
C LYS A 159 1.77 17.43 1.89
N LYS A 160 2.53 16.33 1.84
CA LYS A 160 3.99 16.35 1.64
C LYS A 160 4.41 16.59 0.19
N PHE A 161 3.77 15.92 -0.76
CA PHE A 161 4.19 15.91 -2.17
C PHE A 161 3.25 16.71 -3.09
N GLY A 162 2.01 16.97 -2.65
CA GLY A 162 0.96 17.55 -3.49
C GLY A 162 0.39 16.55 -4.49
N GLU A 163 -0.51 17.03 -5.35
CA GLU A 163 -1.21 16.24 -6.38
C GLU A 163 -0.82 16.63 -7.81
N LYS A 164 0.25 17.42 -7.95
CA LYS A 164 0.70 17.89 -9.26
C LYS A 164 1.38 16.75 -10.01
N GLU A 165 1.29 16.82 -11.32
CA GLU A 165 2.00 15.92 -12.22
C GLU A 165 3.53 16.01 -11.98
N MET A 166 4.16 14.85 -11.86
CA MET A 166 5.59 14.65 -11.67
C MET A 166 6.11 13.79 -12.82
N LEU A 167 6.57 14.46 -13.89
CA LEU A 167 7.09 13.79 -15.08
C LEU A 167 8.45 13.11 -14.87
N ASP A 168 9.21 13.55 -13.86
CA ASP A 168 10.49 12.93 -13.48
C ASP A 168 10.43 12.47 -12.02
N ALA A 169 10.17 11.18 -11.84
CA ALA A 169 10.08 10.50 -10.56
C ALA A 169 11.44 10.01 -10.02
N THR A 170 12.55 10.20 -10.74
CA THR A 170 13.85 9.62 -10.36
C THR A 170 14.34 10.10 -9.00
N GLN A 171 13.95 11.32 -8.60
CA GLN A 171 14.28 11.90 -7.30
C GLN A 171 13.57 11.22 -6.12
N ALA A 172 12.46 10.50 -6.38
CA ALA A 172 11.75 9.73 -5.37
C ALA A 172 12.35 8.32 -5.18
N TRP A 173 13.21 7.86 -6.11
CA TRP A 173 13.75 6.52 -6.06
C TRP A 173 14.93 6.44 -5.10
N VAL A 174 14.76 5.64 -4.06
CA VAL A 174 15.78 5.37 -3.06
C VAL A 174 15.99 3.85 -3.03
N LYS A 175 16.96 3.39 -3.83
CA LYS A 175 17.37 1.99 -3.86
C LYS A 175 18.36 1.73 -2.72
N PRO A 176 18.25 0.59 -2.00
CA PRO A 176 19.25 0.23 -1.00
C PRO A 176 20.63 0.03 -1.65
N GLY A 177 21.71 0.31 -0.91
CA GLY A 177 23.08 -0.05 -1.32
C GLY A 177 23.22 -1.56 -1.59
N GLU A 178 24.25 -1.98 -2.33
CA GLU A 178 24.38 -3.36 -2.85
C GLU A 178 24.19 -4.47 -1.81
N ASP A 179 24.63 -4.25 -0.56
CA ASP A 179 24.47 -5.23 0.52
C ASP A 179 23.02 -5.38 1.00
N HIS A 180 22.23 -4.31 0.97
CA HIS A 180 20.82 -4.32 1.34
C HIS A 180 19.93 -4.83 0.19
N ARG A 181 20.45 -4.82 -1.05
CA ARG A 181 19.76 -5.32 -2.25
C ARG A 181 19.48 -6.82 -2.17
N LYS A 182 20.44 -7.62 -1.69
CA LYS A 182 20.26 -9.08 -1.55
C LYS A 182 19.19 -9.43 -0.53
N MET A 183 19.18 -8.74 0.62
CA MET A 183 18.19 -8.98 1.67
C MET A 183 16.79 -8.50 1.25
N GLY A 184 16.70 -7.37 0.54
CA GLY A 184 15.44 -6.90 -0.04
C GLY A 184 14.88 -7.85 -1.11
N GLU A 185 15.72 -8.41 -1.99
CA GLU A 185 15.28 -9.37 -3.03
C GLU A 185 14.79 -10.71 -2.42
N GLU A 186 15.40 -11.18 -1.33
CA GLU A 186 14.93 -12.37 -0.58
C GLU A 186 13.59 -12.12 0.14
N MET A 187 13.38 -10.90 0.64
CA MET A 187 12.14 -10.49 1.31
C MET A 187 11.01 -10.23 0.31
N VAL A 188 11.33 -9.76 -0.90
CA VAL A 188 10.40 -9.56 -2.04
C VAL A 188 9.93 -10.88 -2.66
N SER A 189 10.75 -11.93 -2.62
CA SER A 189 10.45 -13.21 -3.29
C SER A 189 9.76 -14.25 -2.41
N GLY A 190 9.41 -13.93 -1.15
CA GLY A 190 8.75 -14.86 -0.24
C GLY A 190 9.55 -16.15 -0.05
N GLY A 191 10.87 -16.05 -0.01
CA GLY A 191 11.83 -17.15 -0.12
C GLY A 191 11.88 -18.14 1.05
N LYS A 192 10.77 -18.49 1.69
CA LYS A 192 10.58 -19.74 2.46
C LYS A 192 9.15 -20.25 2.36
N GLY A 193 8.79 -20.77 1.19
CA GLY A 193 7.57 -21.53 0.99
C GLY A 193 7.59 -22.28 -0.33
N PHE A 194 8.19 -23.47 -0.35
CA PHE A 194 8.12 -24.37 -1.50
C PHE A 194 6.64 -24.60 -1.89
N ARG A 195 6.20 -24.03 -3.02
CA ARG A 195 5.26 -24.71 -3.91
C ARG A 195 6.06 -25.20 -5.10
N LYS A 196 6.33 -26.50 -5.12
CA LYS A 196 6.72 -27.20 -6.34
C LYS A 196 5.47 -27.24 -7.22
N PHE A 197 5.59 -26.79 -8.46
CA PHE A 197 4.66 -27.13 -9.53
C PHE A 197 4.73 -28.63 -9.81
#